data_AF-A0A0C9ZPE0-F1
#
_entry.id   AF-A0A0C9ZPE0-F1
#
_cell.length_a   1.000
_cell.length_b   1.000
_cell.length_c   1.000
_cell.angle_alpha   90.00
_cell.angle_beta   90.00
_cell.angle_gamma   90.00
#
_symmetry.space_group_name_H-M   'P 1'
#
loop_
_entity.id
_entity.type
_entity.pdbx_description
1 polymer ?
#
loop_
_entity_poly.entity_id
_entity_poly.type
_entity_poly.pdbx_seq_one_letter_code
_entity_poly.pdbx_strand_id
1 'polypeptide(L)'
;MDDVSHKRAHLERCPPGSNGRDAALFDLSVALRNGLTKGGKSGDLDEAIIILREVLELRPSGHRARPFTLQELALCLLTRYDSRGAVSDVEEAVTFARAALELRPPGHRDRDVSLFDLACNLWRRFQRHARINDLEEALELHRAALELRPSGHPERSSSLQEVSLCLLNRYDSQGAVADLEEAVALGHAALEL
;
A
#
# COMPACT_ATOMS: atom_id res chain seq x y z
N MET A 1 16.20 -5.95 -23.63
CA MET A 1 15.91 -6.80 -22.46
C MET A 1 15.06 -5.96 -21.53
N ASP A 2 13.84 -6.40 -21.22
CA ASP A 2 12.98 -5.68 -20.27
C ASP A 2 13.50 -5.81 -18.83
N ASP A 3 12.96 -4.98 -17.93
CA ASP A 3 13.39 -4.89 -16.52
C ASP A 3 13.26 -6.25 -15.80
N VAL A 4 12.15 -6.96 -16.03
CA VAL A 4 11.90 -8.30 -15.47
C VAL A 4 12.98 -9.29 -15.90
N SER A 5 13.32 -9.33 -17.19
CA SER A 5 14.37 -10.20 -17.73
C SER A 5 15.74 -9.88 -17.10
N HIS A 6 16.04 -8.60 -16.88
CA HIS A 6 17.27 -8.19 -16.21
C HIS A 6 17.30 -8.65 -14.74
N LYS A 7 16.20 -8.47 -14.00
CA LYS A 7 16.09 -8.92 -12.60
C LYS A 7 16.15 -10.44 -12.46
N ARG A 8 15.58 -11.20 -13.40
CA ARG A 8 15.72 -12.67 -13.46
C ARG A 8 17.17 -13.11 -13.65
N ALA A 9 17.88 -12.51 -14.60
CA ALA A 9 19.30 -12.80 -14.81
C ALA A 9 20.18 -12.44 -13.59
N HIS A 10 19.80 -11.42 -12.82
CA HIS A 10 20.47 -11.11 -11.56
C HIS A 10 20.20 -12.19 -10.50
N LEU A 11 18.94 -12.65 -10.36
CA LEU A 11 18.56 -13.69 -9.41
C LEU A 11 19.30 -15.03 -9.65
N GLU A 12 19.59 -15.37 -10.90
CA GLU A 12 20.40 -16.57 -11.25
C GLU A 12 21.81 -16.53 -10.63
N ARG A 13 22.34 -15.32 -10.37
CA ARG A 13 23.64 -15.13 -9.71
C ARG A 13 23.54 -15.16 -8.18
N CYS A 14 22.33 -15.25 -7.63
CA CYS A 14 22.02 -15.29 -6.19
C CYS A 14 21.31 -16.61 -5.82
N PRO A 15 22.02 -17.76 -5.79
CA PRO A 15 21.43 -19.06 -5.50
C PRO A 15 20.84 -19.13 -4.07
N PRO A 16 19.97 -20.11 -3.77
CA PRO A 16 19.44 -20.33 -2.42
C PRO A 16 20.54 -20.34 -1.35
N GLY A 17 20.34 -19.55 -0.28
CA GLY A 17 21.31 -19.39 0.81
C GLY A 17 22.43 -18.36 0.56
N SER A 18 22.52 -17.76 -0.63
CA SER A 18 23.49 -16.69 -0.89
C SER A 18 23.08 -15.35 -0.25
N ASN A 19 24.08 -14.56 0.15
CA ASN A 19 23.88 -13.20 0.61
C ASN A 19 23.27 -12.35 -0.51
N GLY A 20 22.21 -11.60 -0.18
CA GLY A 20 21.54 -10.70 -1.13
C GLY A 20 20.47 -11.36 -2.01
N ARG A 21 20.21 -12.67 -1.85
CA ARG A 21 19.10 -13.34 -2.55
C ARG A 21 17.75 -12.72 -2.21
N ASP A 22 17.52 -12.37 -0.95
CA ASP A 22 16.28 -11.71 -0.50
C ASP A 22 16.06 -10.36 -1.21
N ALA A 23 17.13 -9.59 -1.42
CA ALA A 23 17.09 -8.33 -2.15
C ALA A 23 16.84 -8.55 -3.65
N ALA A 24 17.52 -9.52 -4.28
CA ALA A 24 17.31 -9.85 -5.70
C ALA A 24 15.88 -10.33 -5.98
N LEU A 25 15.32 -11.15 -5.09
CA LEU A 25 13.92 -11.60 -5.14
C LEU A 25 12.96 -10.41 -4.96
N PHE A 26 13.20 -9.56 -3.97
CA PHE A 26 12.39 -8.36 -3.74
C PHE A 26 12.37 -7.46 -4.98
N ASP A 27 13.53 -7.16 -5.56
CA ASP A 27 13.65 -6.36 -6.78
C ASP A 27 12.89 -6.98 -7.97
N LEU A 28 12.94 -8.30 -8.14
CA LEU A 28 12.19 -9.01 -9.17
C LEU A 28 10.68 -8.86 -8.95
N SER A 29 10.20 -9.00 -7.71
CA SER A 29 8.78 -8.85 -7.40
C SER A 29 8.25 -7.43 -7.72
N VAL A 30 9.04 -6.40 -7.44
CA VAL A 30 8.70 -5.01 -7.79
C VAL A 30 8.67 -4.81 -9.31
N ALA A 31 9.63 -5.39 -10.04
CA ALA A 31 9.64 -5.34 -11.51
C ALA A 31 8.42 -6.04 -12.12
N LEU A 32 8.05 -7.21 -11.60
CA LEU A 32 6.86 -7.97 -12.02
C LEU A 32 5.57 -7.16 -11.79
N ARG A 33 5.40 -6.58 -10.60
CA ARG A 33 4.25 -5.71 -10.29
C ARG A 33 4.18 -4.50 -11.23
N ASN A 34 5.30 -3.81 -11.43
CA ASN A 34 5.35 -2.64 -12.31
C ASN A 34 5.10 -3.01 -13.78
N GLY A 35 5.51 -4.21 -14.22
CA GLY A 35 5.24 -4.73 -15.55
C GLY A 35 3.76 -4.75 -15.91
N LEU A 36 2.87 -5.02 -14.95
CA LEU A 36 1.41 -5.05 -15.16
C LEU A 36 0.87 -3.70 -15.65
N THR A 37 1.37 -2.59 -15.10
CA THR A 37 0.97 -1.23 -15.52
C THR A 37 1.35 -0.92 -16.97
N LYS A 38 2.28 -1.70 -17.55
CA LYS A 38 2.78 -1.56 -18.92
C LYS A 38 2.25 -2.65 -19.86
N GLY A 39 1.15 -3.32 -19.51
CA GLY A 39 0.58 -4.42 -20.30
C GLY A 39 1.17 -5.79 -20.00
N GLY A 40 1.77 -5.96 -18.81
CA GLY A 40 2.25 -7.24 -18.29
C GLY A 40 1.14 -8.29 -18.13
N LYS A 41 1.53 -9.55 -17.95
CA LYS A 41 0.57 -10.67 -17.90
C LYS A 41 0.02 -10.81 -16.49
N SER A 42 -1.25 -11.20 -16.38
CA SER A 42 -1.91 -11.51 -15.10
C SER A 42 -1.12 -12.50 -14.21
N GLY A 43 -0.32 -13.39 -14.81
CA GLY A 43 0.56 -14.31 -14.07
C GLY A 43 1.76 -13.66 -13.38
N ASP A 44 2.20 -12.48 -13.84
CA ASP A 44 3.33 -11.76 -13.25
C ASP A 44 3.00 -11.30 -11.81
N LEU A 45 1.72 -11.00 -11.54
CA LEU A 45 1.26 -10.62 -10.20
C LEU A 45 1.29 -11.80 -9.22
N ASP A 46 0.83 -12.97 -9.67
CA ASP A 46 0.82 -14.19 -8.86
C ASP A 46 2.26 -14.63 -8.56
N GLU A 47 3.17 -14.51 -9.52
CA GLU A 47 4.61 -14.74 -9.33
C GLU A 47 5.20 -13.76 -8.31
N ALA A 48 4.89 -12.46 -8.40
CA ALA A 48 5.35 -11.46 -7.45
C ALA A 48 4.91 -11.77 -6.01
N ILE A 49 3.65 -12.19 -5.82
CA ILE A 49 3.11 -12.58 -4.51
C ILE A 49 3.85 -13.80 -3.94
N ILE A 50 4.10 -14.83 -4.75
CA ILE A 50 4.85 -16.02 -4.33
C ILE A 50 6.28 -15.63 -3.92
N ILE A 51 6.96 -14.82 -4.73
CA ILE A 51 8.32 -14.35 -4.44
C ILE A 51 8.35 -13.53 -3.15
N LEU A 52 7.40 -12.61 -2.94
CA LEU A 52 7.36 -11.78 -1.74
C LEU A 52 7.16 -12.61 -0.47
N ARG A 53 6.41 -13.72 -0.53
CA ARG A 53 6.32 -14.66 0.60
C ARG A 53 7.65 -15.35 0.88
N GLU A 54 8.40 -15.77 -0.15
CA GLU A 54 9.76 -16.30 0.04
C GLU A 54 10.68 -15.24 0.68
N VAL A 55 10.60 -13.98 0.22
CA VAL A 55 11.38 -12.88 0.80
C VAL A 55 11.02 -12.64 2.27
N LEU A 56 9.75 -12.79 2.66
CA LEU A 56 9.31 -12.68 4.05
C LEU A 56 9.95 -13.75 4.95
N GLU A 57 10.10 -14.98 4.45
CA GLU A 57 10.77 -16.07 5.18
C GLU A 57 12.27 -15.80 5.34
N LEU A 58 12.88 -15.15 4.35
CA LEU A 58 14.30 -14.74 4.40
C LEU A 58 14.54 -13.51 5.28
N ARG A 59 13.50 -12.75 5.63
CA ARG A 59 13.58 -11.50 6.40
C ARG A 59 12.83 -11.63 7.73
N PRO A 60 13.40 -12.25 8.79
CA PRO A 60 12.71 -12.46 10.07
C PRO A 60 12.27 -11.15 10.74
N SER A 61 11.50 -11.22 11.83
CA SER A 61 10.82 -10.07 12.47
C SER A 61 11.72 -8.87 12.81
N GLY A 62 13.01 -9.07 13.07
CA GLY A 62 13.98 -7.99 13.32
C GLY A 62 14.70 -7.44 12.07
N HIS A 63 14.43 -7.99 10.89
CA HIS A 63 15.12 -7.59 9.66
C HIS A 63 14.65 -6.20 9.20
N ARG A 64 15.59 -5.28 9.01
CA ARG A 64 15.32 -3.87 8.65
C ARG A 64 14.44 -3.71 7.40
N ALA A 65 14.59 -4.59 6.42
CA ALA A 65 13.80 -4.53 5.17
C ALA A 65 12.44 -5.25 5.24
N ARG A 66 12.09 -5.90 6.35
CA ARG A 66 10.81 -6.63 6.50
C ARG A 66 9.59 -5.73 6.30
N PRO A 67 9.50 -4.49 6.84
CA PRO A 67 8.33 -3.63 6.65
C PRO A 67 8.05 -3.32 5.18
N PHE A 68 9.09 -3.13 4.37
CA PHE A 68 8.96 -2.89 2.92
C PHE A 68 8.44 -4.13 2.18
N THR A 69 8.81 -5.32 2.64
CA THR A 69 8.33 -6.58 2.04
C THR A 69 6.86 -6.80 2.33
N LEU A 70 6.44 -6.54 3.58
CA LEU A 70 5.04 -6.57 4.00
C LEU A 70 4.19 -5.57 3.20
N GLN A 71 4.70 -4.35 3.02
CA GLN A 71 4.07 -3.29 2.25
C GLN A 71 3.90 -3.67 0.76
N GLU A 72 4.96 -4.15 0.10
CA GLU A 72 4.85 -4.59 -1.31
C GLU A 72 3.92 -5.80 -1.46
N LEU A 73 3.91 -6.73 -0.50
CA LEU A 73 2.99 -7.87 -0.53
C LEU A 73 1.52 -7.41 -0.40
N ALA A 74 1.23 -6.47 0.52
CA ALA A 74 -0.09 -5.87 0.63
C ALA A 74 -0.50 -5.17 -0.67
N LEU A 75 0.40 -4.41 -1.30
CA LEU A 75 0.14 -3.74 -2.56
C LEU A 75 -0.14 -4.71 -3.72
N CYS A 76 0.62 -5.80 -3.84
CA CYS A 76 0.37 -6.83 -4.84
C CYS A 76 -0.98 -7.51 -4.64
N LEU A 77 -1.34 -7.83 -3.39
CA LEU A 77 -2.63 -8.43 -3.05
C LEU A 77 -3.79 -7.48 -3.36
N LEU A 78 -3.66 -6.19 -3.01
CA LEU A 78 -4.67 -5.19 -3.34
C LEU A 78 -4.83 -5.00 -4.85
N THR A 79 -3.72 -4.99 -5.60
CA THR A 79 -3.76 -4.94 -7.07
C THR A 79 -4.49 -6.15 -7.65
N ARG A 80 -4.25 -7.34 -7.08
CA ARG A 80 -4.91 -8.58 -7.51
C ARG A 80 -6.39 -8.56 -7.18
N TYR A 81 -6.73 -8.04 -6.00
CA TYR A 81 -8.10 -7.78 -5.59
C TYR A 81 -8.82 -6.83 -6.54
N ASP A 82 -8.23 -5.69 -6.89
CA ASP A 82 -8.85 -4.73 -7.81
C ASP A 82 -9.13 -5.35 -9.19
N SER A 83 -8.27 -6.27 -9.64
CA SER A 83 -8.44 -6.96 -10.93
C SER A 83 -9.38 -8.18 -10.90
N ARG A 84 -9.46 -8.93 -9.79
CA ARG A 84 -10.16 -10.23 -9.71
C ARG A 84 -11.31 -10.27 -8.70
N GLY A 85 -11.37 -9.32 -7.77
CA GLY A 85 -12.38 -9.22 -6.71
C GLY A 85 -12.28 -10.29 -5.61
N ALA A 86 -11.12 -10.93 -5.44
CA ALA A 86 -10.94 -12.00 -4.47
C ALA A 86 -10.88 -11.45 -3.03
N VAL A 87 -11.96 -11.61 -2.26
CA VAL A 87 -12.09 -11.06 -0.89
C VAL A 87 -10.93 -11.47 0.04
N SER A 88 -10.39 -12.68 -0.12
CA SER A 88 -9.23 -13.13 0.66
C SER A 88 -8.00 -12.23 0.47
N ASP A 89 -7.82 -11.65 -0.71
CA ASP A 89 -6.67 -10.81 -1.03
C ASP A 89 -6.72 -9.48 -0.28
N VAL A 90 -7.88 -8.82 -0.22
CA VAL A 90 -8.00 -7.53 0.50
C VAL A 90 -7.90 -7.73 2.03
N GLU A 91 -8.45 -8.82 2.57
CA GLU A 91 -8.31 -9.14 4.00
C GLU A 91 -6.85 -9.43 4.38
N GLU A 92 -6.14 -10.15 3.51
CA GLU A 92 -4.71 -10.43 3.70
C GLU A 92 -3.86 -9.17 3.50
N ALA A 93 -4.20 -8.31 2.53
CA ALA A 93 -3.50 -7.04 2.31
C ALA A 93 -3.61 -6.11 3.53
N VAL A 94 -4.79 -5.99 4.13
CA VAL A 94 -4.99 -5.25 5.40
C VAL A 94 -4.12 -5.86 6.51
N THR A 95 -4.06 -7.18 6.62
CA THR A 95 -3.25 -7.88 7.63
C THR A 95 -1.76 -7.54 7.49
N PHE A 96 -1.21 -7.59 6.28
CA PHE A 96 0.20 -7.25 6.04
C PHE A 96 0.49 -5.75 6.17
N ALA A 97 -0.43 -4.87 5.76
CA ALA A 97 -0.29 -3.44 5.93
C ALA A 97 -0.26 -3.04 7.43
N ARG A 98 -1.08 -3.70 8.28
CA ARG A 98 -1.01 -3.53 9.74
C ARG A 98 0.34 -3.97 10.31
N ALA A 99 0.81 -5.15 9.92
CA ALA A 99 2.11 -5.65 10.35
C ALA A 99 3.26 -4.73 9.92
N ALA A 100 3.19 -4.12 8.73
CA ALA A 100 4.17 -3.12 8.28
C ALA A 100 4.15 -1.86 9.16
N LEU A 101 2.96 -1.36 9.52
CA LEU A 101 2.77 -0.19 10.37
C LEU A 101 3.28 -0.43 11.81
N GLU A 102 3.05 -1.62 12.37
CA GLU A 102 3.56 -2.02 13.70
C GLU A 102 5.09 -1.94 13.78
N LEU A 103 5.79 -2.29 12.69
CA LEU A 103 7.24 -2.22 12.61
C LEU A 103 7.79 -0.80 12.33
N ARG A 104 6.92 0.20 12.12
CA ARG A 104 7.29 1.60 11.89
C ARG A 104 6.68 2.49 12.99
N PRO A 105 7.22 2.48 14.23
CA PRO A 105 6.63 3.19 15.37
C PRO A 105 6.62 4.72 15.17
N PRO A 106 5.89 5.49 16.02
CA PRO A 106 5.90 6.95 15.98
C PRO A 106 7.32 7.54 15.89
N GLY A 107 7.52 8.49 14.96
CA GLY A 107 8.83 9.07 14.64
C GLY A 107 9.65 8.30 13.60
N HIS A 108 9.23 7.12 13.17
CA HIS A 108 9.88 6.42 12.05
C HIS A 108 9.67 7.17 10.73
N ARG A 109 10.75 7.35 9.97
CA ARG A 109 10.78 8.14 8.72
C ARG A 109 9.74 7.76 7.66
N ASP A 110 9.40 6.47 7.57
CA ASP A 110 8.47 5.94 6.56
C ASP A 110 7.10 5.56 7.17
N ARG A 111 6.79 6.06 8.38
CA ARG A 111 5.53 5.75 9.06
C ARG A 111 4.32 6.32 8.31
N ASP A 112 4.45 7.52 7.75
CA ASP A 112 3.40 8.17 6.96
C ASP A 112 2.97 7.30 5.78
N VAL A 113 3.92 6.65 5.11
CA VAL A 113 3.65 5.72 4.00
C VAL A 113 2.86 4.50 4.49
N SER A 114 3.24 3.90 5.62
CA SER A 114 2.48 2.77 6.19
C SER A 114 1.07 3.13 6.61
N LEU A 115 0.88 4.32 7.19
CA LEU A 115 -0.45 4.83 7.56
C LEU A 115 -1.31 5.00 6.31
N PHE A 116 -0.76 5.66 5.29
CA PHE A 116 -1.44 5.91 4.03
C PHE A 116 -1.84 4.60 3.32
N ASP A 117 -0.92 3.64 3.22
CA ASP A 117 -1.19 2.38 2.53
C ASP A 117 -2.24 1.54 3.25
N LEU A 118 -2.18 1.45 4.60
CA LEU A 118 -3.19 0.75 5.37
C LEU A 118 -4.58 1.40 5.18
N ALA A 119 -4.63 2.73 5.18
CA ALA A 119 -5.86 3.47 4.93
C ALA A 119 -6.45 3.16 3.55
N CYS A 120 -5.63 3.15 2.49
CA CYS A 120 -6.07 2.76 1.14
C CYS A 120 -6.62 1.32 1.10
N ASN A 121 -5.98 0.37 1.78
CA ASN A 121 -6.45 -1.01 1.86
C ASN A 121 -7.83 -1.12 2.56
N LEU A 122 -8.01 -0.41 3.68
CA LEU A 122 -9.27 -0.36 4.41
C LEU A 122 -10.37 0.33 3.58
N TRP A 123 -10.04 1.42 2.91
CA TRP A 123 -10.99 2.12 2.04
C TRP A 123 -11.45 1.22 0.87
N ARG A 124 -10.55 0.48 0.22
CA ARG A 124 -10.94 -0.50 -0.81
C ARG A 124 -11.84 -1.61 -0.26
N ARG A 125 -11.56 -2.10 0.95
CA ARG A 125 -12.42 -3.08 1.63
C ARG A 125 -13.80 -2.48 1.92
N PHE A 126 -13.87 -1.23 2.39
CA PHE A 126 -15.11 -0.49 2.58
C PHE A 126 -15.93 -0.38 1.29
N GLN A 127 -15.33 0.05 0.18
CA GLN A 127 -16.05 0.25 -1.08
C GLN A 127 -16.77 -1.01 -1.58
N ARG A 128 -16.24 -2.19 -1.28
CA ARG A 128 -16.85 -3.46 -1.66
C ARG A 128 -17.86 -4.00 -0.66
N HIS A 129 -17.59 -3.80 0.64
CA HIS A 129 -18.31 -4.49 1.71
C HIS A 129 -19.17 -3.57 2.58
N ALA A 130 -19.17 -2.26 2.30
CA ALA A 130 -19.89 -1.22 3.04
C ALA A 130 -19.66 -1.29 4.57
N ARG A 131 -18.45 -1.71 4.98
CA ARG A 131 -18.07 -1.81 6.40
C ARG A 131 -17.68 -0.44 6.93
N ILE A 132 -18.62 0.25 7.56
CA ILE A 132 -18.42 1.64 7.99
C ILE A 132 -17.18 1.83 8.90
N ASN A 133 -16.89 0.85 9.76
CA ASN A 133 -15.68 0.88 10.60
C ASN A 133 -14.38 0.95 9.78
N ASP A 134 -14.35 0.34 8.59
CA ASP A 134 -13.19 0.43 7.69
C ASP A 134 -13.02 1.84 7.12
N LEU A 135 -14.13 2.53 6.82
CA LEU A 135 -14.10 3.92 6.36
C LEU A 135 -13.64 4.86 7.48
N GLU A 136 -14.15 4.67 8.69
CA GLU A 136 -13.78 5.47 9.86
C GLU A 136 -12.29 5.31 10.17
N GLU A 137 -11.79 4.07 10.19
CA GLU A 137 -10.37 3.80 10.41
C GLU A 137 -9.50 4.34 9.26
N ALA A 138 -9.93 4.19 8.00
CA ALA A 138 -9.21 4.76 6.86
C ALA A 138 -9.09 6.28 6.96
N LEU A 139 -10.17 6.97 7.36
CA LEU A 139 -10.16 8.41 7.56
C LEU A 139 -9.17 8.84 8.67
N GLU A 140 -9.18 8.15 9.81
CA GLU A 140 -8.25 8.41 10.91
C GLU A 140 -6.79 8.22 10.47
N LEU A 141 -6.49 7.14 9.75
CA LEU A 141 -5.16 6.83 9.26
C LEU A 141 -4.69 7.82 8.18
N HIS A 142 -5.57 8.24 7.25
CA HIS A 142 -5.25 9.25 6.25
C HIS A 142 -4.96 10.61 6.90
N ARG A 143 -5.71 11.00 7.95
CA ARG A 143 -5.41 12.21 8.74
C ARG A 143 -4.06 12.11 9.44
N ALA A 144 -3.76 10.97 10.07
CA ALA A 144 -2.47 10.75 10.71
C ALA A 144 -1.31 10.80 9.69
N ALA A 145 -1.50 10.27 8.48
CA ALA A 145 -0.51 10.40 7.41
C ALA A 145 -0.34 11.87 6.94
N LEU A 146 -1.44 12.63 6.83
CA LEU A 146 -1.42 14.04 6.45
C LEU A 146 -0.68 14.92 7.47
N GLU A 147 -0.81 14.63 8.76
CA GLU A 147 -0.08 15.33 9.84
C GLU A 147 1.44 15.15 9.71
N LEU A 148 1.89 14.00 9.21
CA LEU A 148 3.31 13.71 8.98
C LEU A 148 3.84 14.26 7.65
N ARG A 149 2.99 14.85 6.80
CA ARG A 149 3.33 15.40 5.49
C ARG A 149 3.15 16.92 5.48
N PRO A 150 4.12 17.72 6.00
CA PRO A 150 3.99 19.17 6.10
C PRO A 150 3.88 19.85 4.74
N SER A 151 3.54 21.15 4.72
CA SER A 151 3.49 21.95 3.48
C SER A 151 4.80 21.85 2.70
N GLY A 152 4.70 21.62 1.38
CA GLY A 152 5.83 21.34 0.50
C GLY A 152 6.25 19.87 0.42
N HIS A 153 5.66 18.97 1.23
CA HIS A 153 5.88 17.54 1.08
C HIS A 153 5.24 17.03 -0.25
N PRO A 154 5.97 16.26 -1.09
CA PRO A 154 5.49 15.83 -2.40
C PRO A 154 4.14 15.10 -2.37
N GLU A 155 3.93 14.25 -1.36
CA GLU A 155 2.71 13.44 -1.21
C GLU A 155 1.60 14.11 -0.39
N ARG A 156 1.73 15.41 -0.05
CA ARG A 156 0.71 16.09 0.78
C ARG A 156 -0.62 16.23 0.04
N SER A 157 -0.59 16.57 -1.25
CA SER A 157 -1.78 16.71 -2.09
C SER A 157 -2.56 15.38 -2.18
N SER A 158 -1.85 14.26 -2.39
CA SER A 158 -2.43 12.91 -2.37
C SER A 158 -3.14 12.62 -1.04
N SER A 159 -2.52 12.95 0.10
CA SER A 159 -3.16 12.80 1.41
C SER A 159 -4.42 13.64 1.58
N LEU A 160 -4.39 14.92 1.15
CA LEU A 160 -5.57 15.80 1.24
C LEU A 160 -6.73 15.24 0.43
N GLN A 161 -6.43 14.74 -0.78
CA GLN A 161 -7.42 14.14 -1.66
C GLN A 161 -8.06 12.90 -1.01
N GLU A 162 -7.28 11.99 -0.43
CA GLU A 162 -7.83 10.77 0.19
C GLU A 162 -8.68 11.09 1.43
N VAL A 163 -8.25 12.04 2.28
CA VAL A 163 -9.09 12.49 3.41
C VAL A 163 -10.42 13.06 2.90
N SER A 164 -10.38 13.91 1.88
CA SER A 164 -11.58 14.47 1.26
C SER A 164 -12.50 13.37 0.71
N LEU A 165 -11.95 12.34 0.05
CA LEU A 165 -12.74 11.23 -0.48
C LEU A 165 -13.39 10.40 0.63
N CYS A 166 -12.68 10.11 1.71
CA CYS A 166 -13.26 9.42 2.87
C CYS A 166 -14.41 10.23 3.49
N LEU A 167 -14.25 11.54 3.66
CA LEU A 167 -15.27 12.43 4.19
C LEU A 167 -16.52 12.47 3.31
N LEU A 168 -16.37 12.56 1.99
CA LEU A 168 -17.50 12.50 1.06
C LEU A 168 -18.26 11.18 1.15
N ASN A 169 -17.56 10.05 1.24
CA ASN A 169 -18.21 8.74 1.41
C ASN A 169 -18.93 8.62 2.77
N ARG A 170 -18.38 9.24 3.83
CA ARG A 170 -19.03 9.25 5.15
C ARG A 170 -20.27 10.14 5.14
N TYR A 171 -20.21 11.30 4.49
CA TYR A 171 -21.37 12.13 4.21
C TYR A 171 -22.45 11.36 3.45
N ASP A 172 -22.11 10.67 2.36
CA ASP A 172 -23.08 9.92 1.57
C ASP A 172 -23.76 8.78 2.36
N SER A 173 -23.04 8.18 3.31
CA SER A 173 -23.55 7.07 4.14
C SER A 173 -24.28 7.51 5.41
N GLN A 174 -23.91 8.65 6.02
CA GLN A 174 -24.41 9.07 7.34
C GLN A 174 -25.08 10.46 7.33
N GLY A 175 -24.96 11.25 6.26
CA GLY A 175 -25.54 12.58 6.13
C GLY A 175 -24.87 13.69 6.96
N ALA A 176 -23.63 13.49 7.40
CA ALA A 176 -22.92 14.43 8.26
C ALA A 176 -22.42 15.66 7.48
N VAL A 177 -23.18 16.76 7.46
CA VAL A 177 -22.86 17.99 6.71
C VAL A 177 -21.46 18.54 7.02
N ALA A 178 -20.99 18.40 8.28
CA ALA A 178 -19.64 18.82 8.67
C ALA A 178 -18.54 18.12 7.85
N ASP A 179 -18.77 16.87 7.42
CA ASP A 179 -17.81 16.15 6.57
C ASP A 179 -17.73 16.73 5.18
N LEU A 180 -18.87 17.17 4.63
CA LEU A 180 -18.92 17.80 3.31
C LEU A 180 -18.19 19.16 3.34
N GLU A 181 -18.42 19.96 4.39
CA GLU A 181 -17.74 21.24 4.57
C GLU A 181 -16.21 21.05 4.68
N GLU A 182 -15.78 20.06 5.46
CA GLU A 182 -14.36 19.73 5.59
C GLU A 182 -13.76 19.21 4.28
N ALA A 183 -14.46 18.33 3.55
CA ALA A 183 -14.01 17.83 2.25
C ALA A 183 -13.78 18.96 1.25
N VAL A 184 -14.71 19.93 1.17
CA VAL A 184 -14.57 21.11 0.30
C VAL A 184 -13.36 21.94 0.69
N ALA A 185 -13.15 22.19 1.99
CA ALA A 185 -11.99 22.93 2.48
C ALA A 185 -10.66 22.25 2.13
N LEU A 186 -10.58 20.92 2.27
CA LEU A 186 -9.39 20.14 1.92
C LEU A 186 -9.14 20.11 0.40
N GLY A 187 -10.20 20.05 -0.40
CA GLY A 187 -10.12 20.15 -1.86
C GLY A 187 -9.52 21.48 -2.31
N HIS A 188 -9.90 22.59 -1.67
CA HIS A 188 -9.27 23.90 -1.92
C HIS A 188 -7.79 23.91 -1.50
N ALA A 189 -7.47 23.40 -0.31
CA ALA A 189 -6.10 23.33 0.17
C ALA A 189 -5.19 22.49 -0.76
N ALA A 190 -5.72 21.46 -1.41
CA ALA A 190 -4.96 20.64 -2.35
C ALA A 190 -4.65 21.36 -3.67
N LEU A 191 -5.49 22.31 -4.10
CA LEU A 191 -5.28 23.14 -5.29
C LEU A 191 -4.28 24.28 -5.09
N GLU A 192 -3.97 24.61 -3.83
CA GLU A 192 -3.05 25.68 -3.45
C GLU A 192 -1.61 25.21 -3.22
N LEU A 193 -1.34 23.90 -3.33
CA LEU A 193 0.00 23.30 -3.23
C LEU A 193 0.76 23.33 -4.56
#